data_AF-A0A3C0FRD6-F1
#
_entry.id   AF-A0A3C0FRD6-F1
#
_cell.length_a   1.000
_cell.length_b   1.000
_cell.length_c   1.000
_cell.angle_alpha   90.00
_cell.angle_beta   90.00
_cell.angle_gamma   90.00
#
_symmetry.space_group_name_H-M   'P 1'
#
loop_
_entity.id
_entity.type
_entity.pdbx_description
1 polymer ?
#
loop_
_entity_poly.entity_id
_entity_poly.type
_entity_poly.pdbx_seq_one_letter_code
_entity_poly.pdbx_strand_id
1 'polypeptide(L)'
;NGLEQAFANALNPVNVSANARDLDQAATMAAVRIAKRKAALVIAIADICKAWPLDQITSAISETAERTLDFTMAHCLSAMARLRNYDLPNPENPLEGSGIFAIGMGKLGAGELNYSSDIDLIFLYDQDVVTYVDPDRIHQDLVRMVRDITRIMEERTGDGYVFRTDLRLRPDPSSTPPILSMIAAETYYETVGQNWERAAMIKARIVGGDRVSGNEFL
;
A
#
# COMPACT_ATOMS: atom_id res chain seq x y z
N ASN A 1 -20.63 13.76 -12.34
CA ASN A 1 -20.71 13.29 -13.75
C ASN A 1 -20.87 11.76 -13.78
N GLY A 2 -21.42 11.15 -14.84
CA GLY A 2 -21.66 9.69 -14.90
C GLY A 2 -20.38 8.83 -14.80
N LEU A 3 -19.25 9.34 -15.32
CA LEU A 3 -17.95 8.66 -15.24
C LEU A 3 -17.37 8.64 -13.82
N GLU A 4 -17.57 9.71 -13.03
CA GLU A 4 -17.13 9.76 -11.63
C GLU A 4 -17.88 8.72 -10.79
N GLN A 5 -19.20 8.63 -10.99
CA GLN A 5 -19.99 7.60 -10.34
C GLN A 5 -19.58 6.19 -10.79
N ALA A 6 -19.28 6.00 -12.08
CA ALA A 6 -18.80 4.72 -12.59
C ALA A 6 -17.45 4.33 -11.99
N PHE A 7 -16.53 5.28 -11.81
CA PHE A 7 -15.24 5.07 -11.17
C PHE A 7 -15.37 4.75 -9.68
N ALA A 8 -16.18 5.51 -8.95
CA ALA A 8 -16.52 5.20 -7.56
C ALA A 8 -17.12 3.78 -7.44
N ASN A 9 -18.06 3.44 -8.31
CA ASN A 9 -18.66 2.11 -8.37
C ASN A 9 -17.67 1.00 -8.71
N ALA A 10 -16.65 1.28 -9.52
CA ALA A 10 -15.59 0.34 -9.84
C ALA A 10 -14.75 -0.03 -8.60
N LEU A 11 -14.54 0.94 -7.70
CA LEU A 11 -13.75 0.78 -6.48
C LEU A 11 -14.58 0.40 -5.25
N ASN A 12 -15.91 0.46 -5.29
CA ASN A 12 -16.79 0.06 -4.19
C ASN A 12 -16.40 -1.26 -3.49
N PRO A 13 -16.03 -2.35 -4.20
CA PRO A 13 -15.65 -3.60 -3.54
C PRO A 13 -14.42 -3.49 -2.62
N VAL A 14 -13.55 -2.50 -2.86
CA VAL A 14 -12.31 -2.28 -2.11
C VAL A 14 -12.26 -0.92 -1.42
N ASN A 15 -13.38 -0.19 -1.40
CA ASN A 15 -13.47 1.15 -0.81
C ASN A 15 -13.35 1.10 0.72
N VAL A 16 -13.93 0.06 1.34
CA VAL A 16 -13.84 -0.18 2.78
C VAL A 16 -12.82 -1.29 3.01
N SER A 17 -11.59 -0.93 3.41
CA SER A 17 -10.48 -1.86 3.62
C SER A 17 -10.80 -2.94 4.67
N ALA A 18 -11.58 -2.59 5.71
CA ALA A 18 -12.05 -3.52 6.74
C ALA A 18 -12.80 -4.75 6.18
N ASN A 19 -13.44 -4.65 5.01
CA ASN A 19 -14.11 -5.78 4.38
C ASN A 19 -13.15 -6.90 3.95
N ALA A 20 -11.84 -6.62 3.87
CA ALA A 20 -10.81 -7.58 3.52
C ALA A 20 -10.42 -8.51 4.67
N ARG A 21 -10.81 -8.16 5.92
CA ARG A 21 -10.37 -8.84 7.14
C ARG A 21 -10.67 -10.34 7.15
N ASP A 22 -11.85 -10.72 6.66
CA ASP A 22 -12.37 -12.09 6.71
C ASP A 22 -12.13 -12.86 5.41
N LEU A 23 -11.58 -12.21 4.39
CA LEU A 23 -11.25 -12.85 3.13
C LEU A 23 -10.03 -13.75 3.27
N ASP A 24 -10.01 -14.81 2.47
CA ASP A 24 -8.79 -15.54 2.17
C ASP A 24 -7.98 -14.80 1.09
N GLN A 25 -6.73 -15.24 0.89
CA GLN A 25 -5.82 -14.57 -0.03
C GLN A 25 -6.31 -14.59 -1.48
N ALA A 26 -6.97 -15.67 -1.92
CA ALA A 26 -7.46 -15.82 -3.29
C ALA A 26 -8.65 -14.88 -3.57
N ALA A 27 -9.57 -14.76 -2.62
CA ALA A 27 -10.69 -13.83 -2.67
C ALA A 27 -10.20 -12.37 -2.66
N THR A 28 -9.24 -12.03 -1.79
CA THR A 28 -8.62 -10.69 -1.76
C THR A 28 -7.99 -10.36 -3.10
N MET A 29 -7.18 -11.27 -3.65
CA MET A 29 -6.55 -11.17 -4.96
C MET A 29 -7.56 -10.90 -6.09
N ALA A 30 -8.65 -11.66 -6.14
CA ALA A 30 -9.71 -11.47 -7.13
C ALA A 30 -10.38 -10.09 -6.98
N ALA A 31 -10.71 -9.69 -5.74
CA ALA A 31 -11.38 -8.43 -5.45
C ALA A 31 -10.57 -7.21 -5.94
N VAL A 32 -9.29 -7.12 -5.56
CA VAL A 32 -8.45 -5.97 -5.93
C VAL A 32 -8.16 -5.91 -7.43
N ARG A 33 -8.04 -7.07 -8.10
CA ARG A 33 -7.80 -7.13 -9.55
C ARG A 33 -9.04 -6.77 -10.36
N ILE A 34 -10.22 -7.24 -9.94
CA ILE A 34 -11.49 -6.87 -10.58
C ILE A 34 -11.73 -5.36 -10.41
N ALA A 35 -11.51 -4.82 -9.20
CA ALA A 35 -11.63 -3.38 -8.93
C ALA A 35 -10.68 -2.57 -9.83
N LYS A 36 -9.39 -2.94 -9.88
CA LYS A 36 -8.40 -2.27 -10.74
C LYS A 36 -8.75 -2.34 -12.22
N ARG A 37 -9.24 -3.48 -12.73
CA ARG A 37 -9.65 -3.62 -14.14
C ARG A 37 -10.84 -2.72 -14.47
N LYS A 38 -11.85 -2.67 -13.60
CA LYS A 38 -13.02 -1.80 -13.79
C LYS A 38 -12.61 -0.33 -13.74
N ALA A 39 -11.78 0.05 -12.77
CA ALA A 39 -11.27 1.41 -12.64
C ALA A 39 -10.47 1.82 -13.88
N ALA A 40 -9.54 0.98 -14.33
CA ALA A 40 -8.74 1.23 -15.53
C ALA A 40 -9.60 1.41 -16.78
N LEU A 41 -10.68 0.64 -16.93
CA LEU A 41 -11.63 0.80 -18.05
C LEU A 41 -12.32 2.18 -18.01
N VAL A 42 -12.82 2.59 -16.84
CA VAL A 42 -13.49 3.89 -16.69
C VAL A 42 -12.51 5.04 -16.94
N ILE A 43 -11.31 4.97 -16.36
CA ILE A 43 -10.24 5.97 -16.54
C ILE A 43 -9.87 6.08 -18.02
N ALA A 44 -9.65 4.94 -18.71
CA ALA A 44 -9.28 4.95 -20.12
C ALA A 44 -10.38 5.51 -21.02
N ILE A 45 -11.66 5.22 -20.74
CA ILE A 45 -12.79 5.82 -21.46
C ILE A 45 -12.81 7.34 -21.23
N ALA A 46 -12.64 7.79 -19.98
CA ALA A 46 -12.62 9.20 -19.66
C ALA A 46 -11.47 9.94 -20.37
N ASP A 47 -10.30 9.33 -20.47
CA ASP A 47 -9.12 9.86 -21.17
C ASP A 47 -9.34 9.95 -22.69
N ILE A 48 -9.72 8.83 -23.33
CA ILE A 48 -9.94 8.75 -24.79
C ILE A 48 -11.03 9.71 -25.24
N CYS A 49 -12.10 9.85 -24.46
CA CYS A 49 -13.19 10.78 -24.73
C CYS A 49 -12.86 12.24 -24.33
N LYS A 50 -11.68 12.49 -23.75
CA LYS A 50 -11.26 13.80 -23.19
C LYS A 50 -12.28 14.36 -22.20
N ALA A 51 -12.94 13.48 -21.46
CA ALA A 51 -13.96 13.83 -20.48
C ALA A 51 -13.34 14.26 -19.15
N TRP A 52 -12.15 13.76 -18.82
CA TRP A 52 -11.36 14.17 -17.66
C TRP A 52 -10.05 14.83 -18.09
N PRO A 53 -9.59 15.88 -17.39
CA PRO A 53 -8.25 16.43 -17.57
C PRO A 53 -7.17 15.47 -17.04
N LEU A 54 -5.92 15.68 -17.45
CA LEU A 54 -4.79 14.79 -17.15
C LEU A 54 -4.56 14.58 -15.65
N ASP A 55 -4.66 15.64 -14.86
CA ASP A 55 -4.52 15.61 -13.40
C ASP A 55 -5.57 14.70 -12.74
N GLN A 56 -6.81 14.74 -13.22
CA GLN A 56 -7.87 13.85 -12.77
C GLN A 56 -7.60 12.39 -13.17
N ILE A 57 -7.05 12.15 -14.37
CA ILE A 57 -6.65 10.80 -14.82
C ILE A 57 -5.56 10.23 -13.91
N THR A 58 -4.48 10.97 -13.68
CA THR A 58 -3.35 10.49 -12.87
C THR A 58 -3.73 10.33 -11.41
N SER A 59 -4.59 11.21 -10.89
CA SER A 59 -5.15 11.10 -9.54
C SER A 59 -6.00 9.84 -9.41
N ALA A 60 -6.88 9.55 -10.36
CA ALA A 60 -7.72 8.33 -10.34
C ALA A 60 -6.90 7.03 -10.41
N ILE A 61 -5.78 7.02 -11.15
CA ILE A 61 -4.86 5.87 -11.17
C ILE A 61 -4.20 5.70 -9.79
N SER A 62 -3.74 6.80 -9.19
CA SER A 62 -3.11 6.82 -7.86
C SER A 62 -4.09 6.37 -6.77
N GLU A 63 -5.32 6.87 -6.80
CA GLU A 63 -6.40 6.48 -5.89
C GLU A 63 -6.73 4.98 -6.02
N THR A 64 -6.71 4.44 -7.24
CA THR A 64 -6.89 2.99 -7.46
C THR A 64 -5.77 2.19 -6.79
N ALA A 65 -4.52 2.65 -6.88
CA ALA A 65 -3.38 2.02 -6.21
C ALA A 65 -3.51 2.07 -4.68
N GLU A 66 -3.87 3.23 -4.13
CA GLU A 66 -4.02 3.45 -2.69
C GLU A 66 -5.13 2.59 -2.09
N ARG A 67 -6.33 2.59 -2.69
CA ARG A 67 -7.46 1.81 -2.16
C ARG A 67 -7.20 0.31 -2.22
N THR A 68 -6.58 -0.17 -3.30
CA THR A 68 -6.23 -1.59 -3.42
C THR A 68 -5.10 -1.99 -2.48
N LEU A 69 -4.14 -1.09 -2.21
CA LEU A 69 -3.09 -1.29 -1.22
C LEU A 69 -3.67 -1.37 0.20
N ASP A 70 -4.52 -0.41 0.60
CA ASP A 70 -5.18 -0.42 1.92
C ASP A 70 -6.02 -1.69 2.14
N PHE A 71 -6.79 -2.09 1.13
CA PHE A 71 -7.56 -3.34 1.18
C PHE A 71 -6.64 -4.57 1.35
N THR A 72 -5.52 -4.59 0.64
CA THR A 72 -4.53 -5.67 0.72
C THR A 72 -3.82 -5.70 2.09
N MET A 73 -3.43 -4.54 2.61
CA MET A 73 -2.81 -4.42 3.94
C MET A 73 -3.76 -4.87 5.04
N ALA A 74 -5.03 -4.48 4.98
CA ALA A 74 -6.04 -4.89 5.96
C ALA A 74 -6.20 -6.41 6.00
N HIS A 75 -6.27 -7.06 4.82
CA HIS A 75 -6.27 -8.53 4.74
C HIS A 75 -5.03 -9.15 5.39
N CYS A 76 -3.83 -8.64 5.08
CA CYS A 76 -2.58 -9.23 5.56
C CYS A 76 -2.42 -9.06 7.08
N LEU A 77 -2.79 -7.90 7.62
CA LEU A 77 -2.80 -7.64 9.06
C LEU A 77 -3.78 -8.56 9.80
N SER A 78 -5.01 -8.71 9.28
CA SER A 78 -5.97 -9.66 9.84
C SER A 78 -5.50 -11.11 9.73
N ALA A 79 -4.83 -11.49 8.65
CA ALA A 79 -4.26 -12.82 8.50
C ALA A 79 -3.16 -13.09 9.54
N MET A 80 -2.27 -12.14 9.81
CA MET A 80 -1.28 -12.23 10.88
C MET A 80 -1.91 -12.36 12.27
N ALA A 81 -2.95 -11.56 12.55
CA ALA A 81 -3.67 -11.60 13.82
C ALA A 81 -4.38 -12.95 14.05
N ARG A 82 -4.94 -13.56 13.00
CA ARG A 82 -5.56 -14.91 13.07
C ARG A 82 -4.55 -16.00 13.44
N LEU A 83 -3.31 -15.88 12.99
CA LEU A 83 -2.23 -16.79 13.34
C LEU A 83 -1.70 -16.58 14.78
N ARG A 84 -2.26 -15.61 15.52
CA ARG A 84 -1.83 -15.19 16.87
C ARG A 84 -0.40 -14.66 16.92
N ASN A 85 0.09 -14.17 15.79
CA ASN A 85 1.43 -13.61 15.70
C ASN A 85 1.47 -12.11 16.02
N TYR A 86 0.33 -11.42 15.90
CA TYR A 86 0.24 -9.98 16.03
C TYR A 86 -1.05 -9.62 16.79
N ASP A 87 -0.93 -8.78 17.80
CA ASP A 87 -2.09 -8.29 18.56
C ASP A 87 -2.63 -7.03 17.89
N LEU A 88 -3.65 -7.23 17.05
CA LEU A 88 -4.22 -6.16 16.25
C LEU A 88 -5.14 -5.29 17.12
N PRO A 89 -4.82 -4.01 17.35
CA PRO A 89 -5.56 -3.20 18.33
C PRO A 89 -7.02 -2.95 17.96
N ASN A 90 -7.29 -2.84 16.65
CA ASN A 90 -8.64 -2.67 16.12
C ASN A 90 -8.96 -3.76 15.06
N PRO A 91 -9.46 -4.94 15.46
CA PRO A 91 -9.80 -6.01 14.51
C PRO A 91 -10.90 -5.62 13.52
N GLU A 92 -11.78 -4.69 13.89
CA GLU A 92 -12.87 -4.23 13.02
C GLU A 92 -12.37 -3.25 11.95
N ASN A 93 -11.26 -2.55 12.21
CA ASN A 93 -10.57 -1.68 11.26
C ASN A 93 -9.05 -1.94 11.30
N PRO A 94 -8.56 -2.98 10.59
CA PRO A 94 -7.21 -3.51 10.80
C PRO A 94 -6.05 -2.55 10.54
N LEU A 95 -6.29 -1.43 9.86
CA LEU A 95 -5.24 -0.44 9.59
C LEU A 95 -5.05 0.51 10.78
N GLU A 96 -6.12 0.79 11.52
CA GLU A 96 -6.15 1.81 12.57
C GLU A 96 -5.43 1.34 13.83
N GLY A 97 -4.41 2.11 14.24
CA GLY A 97 -3.57 1.78 15.40
C GLY A 97 -2.68 0.56 15.17
N SER A 98 -2.57 0.05 13.93
CA SER A 98 -1.71 -1.08 13.64
C SER A 98 -0.22 -0.74 13.75
N GLY A 99 0.15 0.54 13.70
CA GLY A 99 1.54 0.98 13.67
C GLY A 99 2.31 0.53 12.43
N ILE A 100 1.67 -0.08 11.43
CA ILE A 100 2.31 -0.56 10.19
C ILE A 100 1.76 0.23 9.01
N PHE A 101 2.65 0.82 8.22
CA PHE A 101 2.25 1.72 7.14
C PHE A 101 3.17 1.63 5.92
N ALA A 102 2.68 2.17 4.81
CA ALA A 102 3.39 2.26 3.55
C ALA A 102 3.50 3.72 3.10
N ILE A 103 4.72 4.13 2.78
CA ILE A 103 5.03 5.41 2.16
C ILE A 103 5.08 5.20 0.65
N GLY A 104 4.29 5.98 -0.08
CA GLY A 104 4.33 6.06 -1.53
C GLY A 104 5.41 7.05 -1.93
N MET A 105 6.27 6.62 -2.85
CA MET A 105 7.38 7.42 -3.35
C MET A 105 7.11 7.86 -4.80
N GLY A 106 7.96 8.76 -5.31
CA GLY A 106 7.95 9.15 -6.71
C GLY A 106 6.56 9.62 -7.19
N LYS A 107 6.05 8.99 -8.25
CA LYS A 107 4.75 9.35 -8.84
C LYS A 107 3.56 8.98 -7.95
N LEU A 108 3.64 7.87 -7.21
CA LEU A 108 2.56 7.47 -6.30
C LEU A 108 2.46 8.46 -5.14
N GLY A 109 3.59 8.80 -4.53
CA GLY A 109 3.65 9.77 -3.45
C GLY A 109 3.10 11.15 -3.87
N ALA A 110 3.40 11.59 -5.09
CA ALA A 110 2.87 12.83 -5.67
C ALA A 110 1.45 12.72 -6.28
N GLY A 111 0.78 11.55 -6.25
CA GLY A 111 -0.57 11.38 -6.79
C GLY A 111 -0.67 11.48 -8.32
N GLU A 112 0.43 11.21 -9.02
CA GLU A 112 0.60 11.42 -10.46
C GLU A 112 0.95 10.12 -11.23
N LEU A 113 0.43 8.97 -10.80
CA LEU A 113 0.63 7.71 -11.51
C LEU A 113 0.14 7.77 -12.96
N ASN A 114 0.83 7.04 -13.85
CA ASN A 114 0.40 6.81 -15.22
C ASN A 114 0.10 5.31 -15.46
N TYR A 115 -0.48 4.97 -16.61
CA TYR A 115 -0.93 3.61 -16.92
C TYR A 115 0.14 2.52 -16.81
N SER A 116 1.41 2.87 -16.99
CA SER A 116 2.56 1.96 -16.98
C SER A 116 3.40 2.05 -15.70
N SER A 117 3.01 2.89 -14.75
CA SER A 117 3.77 3.12 -13.53
C SER A 117 3.84 1.86 -12.67
N ASP A 118 5.00 1.71 -12.04
CA ASP A 118 5.16 0.86 -10.86
C ASP A 118 4.74 1.66 -9.62
N ILE A 119 4.43 0.97 -8.53
CA ILE A 119 4.21 1.61 -7.23
C ILE A 119 5.48 1.48 -6.41
N ASP A 120 6.16 2.60 -6.21
CA ASP A 120 7.35 2.69 -5.37
C ASP A 120 6.91 2.83 -3.90
N LEU A 121 7.21 1.83 -3.08
CA LEU A 121 6.78 1.76 -1.69
C LEU A 121 7.95 1.56 -0.72
N ILE A 122 7.86 2.22 0.44
CA ILE A 122 8.66 1.93 1.63
C ILE A 122 7.68 1.48 2.72
N PHE A 123 7.87 0.27 3.25
CA PHE A 123 7.10 -0.20 4.39
C PHE A 123 7.87 0.08 5.67
N LEU A 124 7.19 0.71 6.63
CA LEU A 124 7.73 0.96 7.96
C LEU A 124 6.74 0.48 9.01
N TYR A 125 7.25 0.29 10.22
CA TYR A 125 6.42 0.10 11.39
C TYR A 125 6.95 0.90 12.58
N ASP A 126 6.03 1.33 13.41
CA ASP A 126 6.27 1.99 14.68
C ASP A 126 6.48 0.92 15.76
N GLN A 127 7.72 0.80 16.24
CA GLN A 127 8.07 -0.19 17.25
C GLN A 127 7.38 0.01 18.61
N ASP A 128 6.86 1.22 18.89
CA ASP A 128 6.26 1.58 20.17
C ASP A 128 4.73 1.39 20.15
N VAL A 129 4.10 1.43 18.97
CA VAL A 129 2.67 1.13 18.77
C VAL A 129 2.41 -0.36 18.56
N VAL A 130 3.30 -1.01 17.80
CA VAL A 130 3.12 -2.38 17.37
C VAL A 130 3.25 -3.35 18.55
N THR A 131 2.16 -4.06 18.85
CA THR A 131 2.12 -5.06 19.92
C THR A 131 2.25 -6.48 19.36
N TYR A 132 3.35 -7.17 19.71
CA TYR A 132 3.62 -8.54 19.28
C TYR A 132 3.47 -9.55 20.41
N VAL A 133 2.94 -10.72 20.08
CA VAL A 133 2.81 -11.85 21.02
C VAL A 133 4.16 -12.54 21.22
N ASP A 134 4.98 -12.60 20.17
CA ASP A 134 6.33 -13.19 20.19
C ASP A 134 7.34 -12.20 19.54
N PRO A 135 8.12 -11.47 20.35
CA PRO A 135 9.09 -10.49 19.86
C PRO A 135 10.20 -11.07 18.98
N ASP A 136 10.52 -12.36 19.07
CA ASP A 136 11.57 -12.96 18.24
C ASP A 136 11.11 -13.23 16.81
N ARG A 137 9.78 -13.24 16.58
CA ARG A 137 9.16 -13.57 15.29
C ARG A 137 8.67 -12.36 14.50
N ILE A 138 8.53 -11.19 15.15
CA ILE A 138 8.08 -9.93 14.55
C ILE A 138 8.67 -9.70 13.17
N HIS A 139 9.99 -9.73 13.08
CA HIS A 139 10.70 -9.39 11.86
C HIS A 139 10.37 -10.37 10.72
N GLN A 140 10.37 -11.66 11.01
CA GLN A 140 10.07 -12.69 10.01
C GLN A 140 8.61 -12.59 9.52
N ASP A 141 7.69 -12.28 10.43
CA ASP A 141 6.27 -12.14 10.12
C ASP A 141 5.97 -10.87 9.32
N LEU A 142 6.57 -9.73 9.67
CA LEU A 142 6.49 -8.49 8.91
C LEU A 142 7.09 -8.63 7.50
N VAL A 143 8.25 -9.29 7.38
CA VAL A 143 8.87 -9.55 6.07
C VAL A 143 7.97 -10.47 5.21
N ARG A 144 7.35 -11.48 5.83
CA ARG A 144 6.38 -12.33 5.14
C ARG A 144 5.14 -11.53 4.71
N MET A 145 4.64 -10.65 5.58
CA MET A 145 3.49 -9.79 5.29
C MET A 145 3.74 -8.92 4.07
N VAL A 146 4.89 -8.23 3.99
CA VAL A 146 5.23 -7.41 2.83
C VAL A 146 5.36 -8.26 1.57
N ARG A 147 5.93 -9.47 1.67
CA ARG A 147 5.98 -10.40 0.53
C ARG A 147 4.58 -10.80 0.06
N ASP A 148 3.65 -11.05 0.97
CA ASP A 148 2.27 -11.39 0.64
C ASP A 148 1.53 -10.20 0.02
N ILE A 149 1.74 -8.97 0.53
CA ILE A 149 1.22 -7.73 -0.06
C ILE A 149 1.75 -7.58 -1.49
N THR A 150 3.07 -7.65 -1.70
CA THR A 150 3.70 -7.57 -3.02
C THR A 150 3.10 -8.61 -3.98
N ARG A 151 2.99 -9.87 -3.53
CA ARG A 151 2.40 -10.96 -4.33
C ARG A 151 0.95 -10.66 -4.72
N ILE A 152 0.10 -10.22 -3.80
CA ILE A 152 -1.30 -9.88 -4.10
C ILE A 152 -1.36 -8.76 -5.16
N MET A 153 -0.51 -7.75 -5.02
CA MET A 153 -0.49 -6.58 -5.92
C MET A 153 0.02 -6.92 -7.32
N GLU A 154 1.11 -7.69 -7.45
CA GLU A 154 1.82 -7.82 -8.73
C GLU A 154 1.70 -9.17 -9.44
N GLU A 155 1.38 -10.25 -8.72
CA GLU A 155 1.27 -11.59 -9.31
C GLU A 155 0.18 -11.62 -10.38
N ARG A 156 0.52 -12.16 -11.55
CA ARG A 156 -0.42 -12.30 -12.67
C ARG A 156 -1.22 -13.58 -12.54
N THR A 157 -2.54 -13.43 -12.58
CA THR A 157 -3.52 -14.53 -12.58
C THR A 157 -4.46 -14.40 -13.78
N GLY A 158 -5.48 -15.27 -13.88
CA GLY A 158 -6.54 -15.14 -14.88
C GLY A 158 -7.27 -13.79 -14.82
N ASP A 159 -7.31 -13.15 -13.65
CA ASP A 159 -7.89 -11.82 -13.44
C ASP A 159 -6.90 -10.67 -13.69
N GLY A 160 -5.67 -10.96 -14.12
CA GLY A 160 -4.59 -9.99 -14.31
C GLY A 160 -3.77 -9.76 -13.04
N TYR A 161 -3.32 -8.52 -12.86
CA TYR A 161 -2.56 -8.02 -11.70
C TYR A 161 -3.00 -6.58 -11.38
N VAL A 162 -2.69 -6.08 -10.19
CA VAL A 162 -3.04 -4.73 -9.74
C VAL A 162 -1.98 -3.74 -10.24
N PHE A 163 -0.82 -3.69 -9.58
CA PHE A 163 0.34 -2.87 -9.91
C PHE A 163 1.62 -3.67 -9.64
N ARG A 164 2.67 -3.43 -10.44
CA ARG A 164 4.01 -3.93 -10.12
C ARG A 164 4.54 -3.13 -8.94
N THR A 165 5.18 -3.78 -7.98
CA THR A 165 5.61 -3.13 -6.75
C THR A 165 7.13 -3.01 -6.72
N ASP A 166 7.65 -1.81 -6.48
CA ASP A 166 9.08 -1.56 -6.33
C ASP A 166 9.40 -1.13 -4.90
N LEU A 167 10.30 -1.87 -4.24
CA LEU A 167 10.72 -1.62 -2.86
C LEU A 167 12.16 -1.11 -2.77
N ARG A 168 12.77 -0.71 -3.89
CA ARG A 168 14.20 -0.34 -3.95
C ARG A 168 14.52 1.04 -3.41
N LEU A 169 13.51 1.90 -3.17
CA LEU A 169 13.72 3.22 -2.57
C LEU A 169 13.80 3.19 -1.03
N ARG A 170 13.64 2.03 -0.40
CA ARG A 170 13.83 1.88 1.04
C ARG A 170 15.31 2.08 1.42
N PRO A 171 15.61 2.47 2.68
CA PRO A 171 16.98 2.54 3.21
C PRO A 171 17.83 1.31 2.88
N ASP A 172 19.03 1.50 2.32
CA ASP A 172 19.96 0.44 1.86
C ASP A 172 19.25 -0.86 1.41
N PRO A 173 18.60 -0.85 0.22
CA PRO A 173 17.77 -1.96 -0.23
C PRO A 173 18.57 -3.26 -0.50
N SER A 174 19.90 -3.18 -0.47
CA SER A 174 20.78 -4.35 -0.63
C SER A 174 21.00 -5.12 0.66
N SER A 175 20.93 -4.43 1.80
CA SER A 175 21.23 -5.00 3.12
C SER A 175 20.04 -4.99 4.07
N THR A 176 18.97 -4.26 3.75
CA THR A 176 17.78 -4.15 4.62
C THR A 176 16.64 -5.07 4.21
N PRO A 177 15.83 -5.52 5.20
CA PRO A 177 14.55 -6.17 4.92
C PRO A 177 13.62 -5.26 4.12
N PRO A 178 12.58 -5.83 3.48
CA PRO A 178 11.50 -5.07 2.83
C PRO A 178 10.70 -4.12 3.73
N ILE A 179 10.81 -4.27 5.06
CA ILE A 179 10.13 -3.45 6.08
C ILE A 179 11.06 -3.18 7.25
N LEU A 180 11.09 -1.93 7.71
CA LEU A 180 12.00 -1.43 8.74
C LEU A 180 11.22 -0.79 9.89
N SER A 181 11.81 -0.73 11.08
CA SER A 181 11.27 0.12 12.14
C SER A 181 11.49 1.59 11.79
N MET A 182 10.62 2.48 12.31
CA MET A 182 10.78 3.93 12.18
C MET A 182 12.15 4.37 12.66
N ILE A 183 12.58 3.90 13.84
CA ILE A 183 13.88 4.29 14.41
C ILE A 183 15.07 3.87 13.54
N ALA A 184 14.99 2.72 12.85
CA ALA A 184 16.04 2.29 11.94
C ALA A 184 16.08 3.15 10.67
N ALA A 185 14.93 3.52 10.14
CA ALA A 185 14.83 4.41 8.98
C ALA A 185 15.31 5.83 9.30
N GLU A 186 14.90 6.40 10.44
CA GLU A 186 15.37 7.70 10.94
C GLU A 186 16.88 7.73 11.08
N THR A 187 17.43 6.76 11.83
CA THR A 187 18.88 6.65 12.04
C THR A 187 19.63 6.57 10.71
N TYR A 188 19.11 5.82 9.73
CA TYR A 188 19.71 5.74 8.40
C TYR A 188 19.71 7.11 7.69
N TYR A 189 18.57 7.79 7.63
CA TYR A 189 18.45 9.08 6.94
C TYR A 189 19.26 10.19 7.61
N GLU A 190 19.41 10.16 8.93
CA GLU A 190 20.24 11.11 9.68
C GLU A 190 21.73 10.88 9.47
N THR A 191 22.19 9.63 9.45
CA THR A 191 23.62 9.31 9.53
C THR A 191 24.28 9.12 8.16
N VAL A 192 23.72 8.25 7.31
CA VAL A 192 24.36 7.75 6.09
C VAL A 192 23.52 7.95 4.83
N GLY A 193 22.28 8.42 4.98
CA GLY A 193 21.40 8.71 3.86
C GLY A 193 22.09 9.59 2.82
N GLN A 194 21.90 9.27 1.55
CA GLN A 194 22.47 10.00 0.43
C GLN A 194 21.57 11.18 0.05
N ASN A 195 22.15 12.23 -0.53
CA ASN A 195 21.39 13.43 -0.90
C ASN A 195 20.25 13.13 -1.88
N TRP A 196 20.41 12.14 -2.76
CA TRP A 196 19.35 11.73 -3.68
C TRP A 196 18.19 10.99 -2.97
N GLU A 197 18.47 10.23 -1.91
CA GLU A 197 17.43 9.57 -1.09
C GLU A 197 16.59 10.63 -0.36
N ARG A 198 17.25 11.64 0.21
CA ARG A 198 16.57 12.80 0.81
C ARG A 198 15.74 13.57 -0.21
N ALA A 199 16.25 13.76 -1.42
CA ALA A 199 15.50 14.40 -2.49
C ALA A 199 14.27 13.56 -2.92
N ALA A 200 14.37 12.23 -2.90
CA ALA A 200 13.23 11.35 -3.18
C ALA A 200 12.11 11.49 -2.14
N MET A 201 12.46 11.75 -0.87
CA MET A 201 11.51 11.97 0.22
C MET A 201 10.64 13.24 0.06
N ILE A 202 11.00 14.19 -0.82
CA ILE A 202 10.17 15.38 -1.10
C ILE A 202 8.76 14.99 -1.60
N LYS A 203 8.65 13.86 -2.30
CA LYS A 203 7.37 13.33 -2.78
C LYS A 203 6.76 12.26 -1.86
N ALA A 204 7.38 11.97 -0.72
CA ALA A 204 6.89 10.93 0.19
C ALA A 204 5.50 11.31 0.73
N ARG A 205 4.59 10.32 0.73
CA ARG A 205 3.26 10.46 1.32
C ARG A 205 2.80 9.12 1.87
N ILE A 206 2.06 9.13 2.96
CA ILE A 206 1.44 7.89 3.45
C ILE A 206 0.36 7.47 2.47
N VAL A 207 0.49 6.27 1.91
CA VAL A 207 -0.41 5.72 0.88
C VAL A 207 -1.14 4.47 1.32
N GLY A 208 -0.66 3.81 2.38
CA GLY A 208 -1.37 2.68 2.96
C GLY A 208 -1.10 2.47 4.45
N GLY A 209 -2.03 1.77 5.12
CA GLY A 209 -1.87 1.35 6.51
C GLY A 209 -2.20 2.42 7.55
N ASP A 210 -1.52 2.35 8.69
CA ASP A 210 -1.77 3.27 9.81
C ASP A 210 -1.35 4.71 9.47
N ARG A 211 -2.34 5.59 9.39
CA ARG A 211 -2.12 7.00 9.04
C ARG A 211 -1.51 7.79 10.20
N VAL A 212 -1.72 7.37 11.45
CA VAL A 212 -1.20 8.10 12.62
C VAL A 212 0.31 7.94 12.70
N SER A 213 0.80 6.70 12.82
CA SER A 213 2.25 6.42 12.85
C SER A 213 2.96 6.90 11.58
N GLY A 214 2.32 6.78 10.42
CA GLY A 214 2.90 7.28 9.18
C GLY A 214 3.11 8.80 9.18
N ASN A 215 2.15 9.57 9.68
CA ASN A 215 2.28 11.03 9.77
C ASN A 215 3.23 11.48 10.89
N GLU A 216 3.50 10.64 11.89
CA GLU A 216 4.52 10.93 12.90
C GLU A 216 5.94 10.79 12.34
N PHE A 217 6.12 9.88 11.38
CA PHE A 217 7.41 9.68 10.70
C PHE A 217 7.78 10.79 9.69
N LEU A 218 6.80 11.35 8.97
CA LEU A 218 7.01 12.34 7.88
C LEU A 218 7.00 13.78 8.38
#